data_AF-A0A7V4H0Y0-F1
#
_entry.id   AF-A0A7V4H0Y0-F1
#
_cell.length_a   1.000
_cell.length_b   1.000
_cell.length_c   1.000
_cell.angle_alpha   90.00
_cell.angle_beta   90.00
_cell.angle_gamma   90.00
#
_symmetry.space_group_name_H-M   'P 1'
#
loop_
_entity.id
_entity.type
_entity.pdbx_description
1 polymer ?
#
loop_
_entity_poly.entity_id
_entity_poly.type
_entity_poly.pdbx_seq_one_letter_code
_entity_poly.pdbx_strand_id
1 'polypeptide(L)'
;MTDPFAFADSLGPYRVVHIHRPAIGLKAVVCVDNIACGPAIGGVRMAADATAEEAFRLARAMTLKNAAAGLAHGGGKAVIVADPRMPAAEKERLVRAFAQAIAGLADYIPGPDMGTDERAMAWIK
;
A
#
# COMPACT_ATOMS: atom_id res chain seq x y z
N MET A 1 6.51 14.77 -20.77
CA MET A 1 7.26 13.81 -19.97
C MET A 1 6.70 13.89 -18.56
N THR A 2 6.22 12.80 -17.99
CA THR A 2 5.65 12.80 -16.63
C THR A 2 6.78 12.88 -15.62
N ASP A 3 6.71 13.81 -14.67
CA ASP A 3 7.71 13.97 -13.61
C ASP A 3 7.65 12.77 -12.63
N PRO A 4 8.73 11.98 -12.47
CA PRO A 4 8.76 10.86 -11.54
C PRO A 4 8.66 11.28 -10.06
N PHE A 5 8.86 12.56 -9.75
CA PHE A 5 8.78 13.12 -8.39
C PHE A 5 7.57 14.06 -8.21
N ALA A 6 6.56 13.99 -9.08
CA ALA A 6 5.39 14.87 -9.05
C ALA A 6 4.62 14.88 -7.71
N PHE A 7 4.83 13.88 -6.86
CA PHE A 7 4.17 13.74 -5.55
C PHE A 7 5.08 14.08 -4.36
N ALA A 8 6.34 14.44 -4.60
CA ALA A 8 7.31 14.72 -3.53
C ALA A 8 7.17 16.15 -2.99
N ASP A 9 7.16 16.26 -1.66
CA ASP A 9 7.20 17.52 -0.93
C ASP A 9 8.07 17.38 0.34
N SER A 10 8.06 18.40 1.20
CA SER A 10 8.87 18.41 2.43
C SER A 10 8.42 17.41 3.50
N LEU A 11 7.21 16.85 3.39
CA LEU A 11 6.67 15.88 4.35
C LEU A 11 6.88 14.44 3.87
N GLY A 12 6.92 14.21 2.56
CA GLY A 12 7.00 12.88 1.97
C GLY A 12 6.75 12.89 0.47
N PRO A 13 6.58 11.72 -0.15
CA PRO A 13 6.65 10.40 0.47
C PRO A 13 8.10 9.96 0.73
N TYR A 14 8.36 9.42 1.91
CA TYR A 14 9.65 8.85 2.31
C TYR A 14 10.11 7.72 1.38
N ARG A 15 9.19 6.88 0.90
CA ARG A 15 9.49 5.79 -0.03
C ARG A 15 8.29 5.43 -0.91
N VAL A 16 8.57 5.11 -2.16
CA VAL A 16 7.59 4.58 -3.12
C VAL A 16 8.13 3.31 -3.74
N VAL A 17 7.33 2.25 -3.75
CA VAL A 17 7.70 0.97 -4.35
C VAL A 17 6.65 0.57 -5.38
N HIS A 18 7.04 0.56 -6.65
CA HIS A 18 6.25 -0.02 -7.73
C HIS A 18 6.59 -1.50 -7.84
N ILE A 19 5.57 -2.35 -7.71
CA ILE A 19 5.70 -3.80 -7.75
C ILE A 19 5.03 -4.30 -9.03
N HIS A 20 5.81 -4.95 -9.88
CA HIS A 20 5.30 -5.61 -11.08
C HIS A 20 5.83 -7.04 -11.18
N ARG A 21 4.92 -8.03 -11.23
CA ARG A 21 5.27 -9.44 -11.50
C ARG A 21 4.42 -9.97 -12.67
N PRO A 22 4.92 -9.89 -13.92
CA PRO A 22 4.16 -10.30 -15.11
C PRO A 22 3.61 -11.72 -15.05
N ALA A 23 4.41 -12.68 -14.56
CA ALA A 23 4.06 -14.10 -14.53
C ALA A 23 2.78 -14.45 -13.75
N ILE A 24 2.35 -13.56 -12.85
CA ILE A 24 1.14 -13.73 -12.02
C ILE A 24 0.17 -12.56 -12.17
N GLY A 25 0.46 -11.59 -13.04
CA GLY A 25 -0.34 -10.39 -13.25
C GLY A 25 -0.30 -9.37 -12.12
N LEU A 26 0.64 -9.44 -11.18
CA LEU A 26 0.69 -8.49 -10.06
C LEU A 26 1.15 -7.11 -10.54
N LYS A 27 0.34 -6.10 -10.22
CA LYS A 27 0.66 -4.68 -10.30
C LYS A 27 0.23 -4.03 -9.00
N ALA A 28 1.17 -3.44 -8.27
CA ALA A 28 0.88 -2.76 -7.02
C ALA A 28 1.81 -1.56 -6.81
N VAL A 29 1.36 -0.61 -5.99
CA VAL A 29 2.18 0.49 -5.50
C VAL A 29 2.06 0.54 -3.99
N VAL A 30 3.20 0.60 -3.30
CA VAL A 30 3.27 0.92 -1.87
C VAL A 30 3.87 2.31 -1.72
N CYS A 31 3.15 3.19 -1.05
CA CYS A 31 3.61 4.52 -0.67
C CYS A 31 3.77 4.58 0.84
N VAL A 32 5.00 4.81 1.30
CA VAL A 32 5.33 5.16 2.68
C VAL A 32 5.50 6.67 2.70
N ASP A 33 4.53 7.39 3.24
CA ASP A 33 4.52 8.85 3.21
C ASP A 33 5.49 9.43 4.22
N ASN A 34 5.36 9.04 5.49
CA ASN A 34 6.20 9.58 6.56
C ASN A 34 6.43 8.50 7.64
N ILE A 35 7.59 8.53 8.31
CA ILE A 35 7.99 7.58 9.36
C ILE A 35 8.48 8.26 10.65
N ALA A 36 8.28 9.57 10.79
CA ALA A 36 8.83 10.34 11.91
C ALA A 36 8.33 9.87 13.28
N CYS A 37 7.08 9.40 13.35
CA CYS A 37 6.46 8.89 14.58
C CYS A 37 6.65 7.38 14.80
N GLY A 38 7.25 6.65 13.84
CA GLY A 38 7.35 5.19 13.84
C GLY A 38 7.05 4.58 12.47
N PRO A 39 7.02 3.24 12.35
CA PRO A 39 6.68 2.56 11.09
C PRO A 39 5.33 3.03 10.55
N ALA A 40 5.23 3.12 9.22
CA ALA A 40 4.03 3.58 8.55
C ALA A 40 2.97 2.48 8.54
N ILE A 41 1.81 2.75 9.13
CA ILE A 41 0.65 1.84 9.04
C ILE A 41 -0.26 2.28 7.90
N GLY A 42 -0.85 1.33 7.18
CA GLY A 42 -1.72 1.67 6.07
C GLY A 42 -2.42 0.50 5.42
N GLY A 43 -3.66 0.74 4.98
CA GLY A 43 -4.46 -0.27 4.30
C GLY A 43 -3.91 -0.73 2.95
N VAL A 44 -4.19 -1.98 2.58
CA VAL A 44 -3.94 -2.57 1.26
C VAL A 44 -5.25 -2.51 0.47
N ARG A 45 -5.41 -1.51 -0.39
CA ARG A 45 -6.60 -1.38 -1.24
C ARG A 45 -6.46 -2.27 -2.48
N MET A 46 -7.55 -2.90 -2.92
CA MET A 46 -7.60 -3.65 -4.18
C MET A 46 -8.74 -3.13 -5.05
N ALA A 47 -8.41 -2.54 -6.20
CA ALA A 47 -9.39 -2.04 -7.16
C ALA A 47 -8.81 -2.09 -8.59
N ALA A 48 -9.66 -2.29 -9.60
CA ALA A 48 -9.23 -2.41 -10.99
C ALA A 48 -8.72 -1.07 -11.57
N ASP A 49 -9.15 0.04 -10.99
CA ASP A 49 -8.86 1.43 -11.37
C ASP A 49 -7.90 2.13 -10.39
N ALA A 50 -7.29 1.38 -9.46
CA ALA A 50 -6.38 1.97 -8.49
C ALA A 50 -5.16 2.60 -9.17
N THR A 51 -4.73 3.75 -8.65
CA THR A 51 -3.62 4.54 -9.24
C THR A 51 -2.51 4.81 -8.22
N ALA A 52 -1.33 5.15 -8.72
CA ALA A 52 -0.24 5.60 -7.86
C ALA A 52 -0.64 6.87 -7.09
N GLU A 53 -1.26 7.85 -7.77
CA GLU A 53 -1.79 9.08 -7.15
C GLU A 53 -2.73 8.78 -5.97
N GLU A 54 -3.62 7.80 -6.12
CA GLU A 54 -4.48 7.35 -5.02
C GLU A 54 -3.66 6.83 -3.83
N ALA A 55 -2.63 6.01 -4.07
CA ALA A 55 -1.74 5.51 -3.02
C ALA A 55 -1.06 6.67 -2.27
N PHE A 56 -0.55 7.68 -3.00
CA PHE A 56 0.07 8.86 -2.41
C PHE A 56 -0.88 9.65 -1.52
N ARG A 57 -2.05 10.04 -2.07
CA ARG A 57 -3.04 10.85 -1.33
C ARG A 57 -3.53 10.14 -0.08
N LEU A 58 -3.75 8.83 -0.14
CA LEU A 58 -4.22 8.05 0.99
C LEU A 58 -3.10 7.77 2.02
N ALA A 59 -1.84 7.62 1.60
CA ALA A 59 -0.73 7.52 2.53
C ALA A 59 -0.54 8.81 3.33
N ARG A 60 -0.64 9.98 2.67
CA ARG A 60 -0.64 11.30 3.33
C ARG A 60 -1.79 11.44 4.32
N ALA A 61 -2.99 10.98 3.94
CA ALA A 61 -4.14 10.98 4.84
C ALA A 61 -3.89 10.10 6.09
N MET A 62 -3.19 8.96 5.94
CA MET A 62 -2.79 8.13 7.08
C MET A 62 -1.76 8.82 7.99
N THR A 63 -0.78 9.54 7.42
CA THR A 63 0.20 10.31 8.21
C THR A 63 -0.51 11.33 9.08
N LEU A 64 -1.38 12.15 8.48
CA LEU A 64 -2.11 13.20 9.20
C LEU A 64 -3.10 12.62 10.21
N LYS A 65 -3.78 11.53 9.87
CA LYS A 65 -4.70 10.83 10.79
C LYS A 65 -3.97 10.31 12.02
N ASN A 66 -2.85 9.60 11.83
CA ASN A 66 -2.10 8.99 12.92
C ASN A 66 -1.48 10.07 13.81
N ALA A 67 -0.94 11.14 13.22
CA ALA A 67 -0.42 12.29 13.95
C ALA A 67 -1.52 12.99 14.77
N ALA A 68 -2.68 13.26 14.17
CA ALA A 68 -3.82 13.89 14.86
C ALA A 68 -4.38 13.01 16.00
N ALA A 69 -4.30 11.68 15.85
CA ALA A 69 -4.71 10.73 16.86
C ALA A 69 -3.64 10.47 17.94
N GLY A 70 -2.45 11.07 17.84
CA GLY A 70 -1.34 10.83 18.78
C GLY A 70 -0.77 9.41 18.74
N LEU A 71 -0.93 8.71 17.61
CA LEU A 71 -0.42 7.34 17.44
C LEU A 71 1.07 7.35 17.09
N ALA A 72 1.82 6.38 17.64
CA ALA A 72 3.24 6.19 17.36
C ALA A 72 3.51 5.52 16.01
N HIS A 73 2.87 6.03 14.96
CA HIS A 73 2.96 5.50 13.61
C HIS A 73 2.99 6.60 12.56
N GLY A 74 3.79 6.36 11.53
CA GLY A 74 3.74 7.10 10.28
C GLY A 74 2.52 6.75 9.42
N GLY A 75 2.46 7.27 8.20
CA GLY A 75 1.40 6.98 7.24
C GLY A 75 1.87 6.21 6.03
N GLY A 76 1.16 5.14 5.69
CA GLY A 76 1.41 4.35 4.49
C GLY A 76 0.14 4.02 3.74
N LYS A 77 0.28 3.52 2.52
CA LYS A 77 -0.82 2.93 1.75
C LYS A 77 -0.26 1.97 0.71
N ALA A 78 -0.95 0.85 0.50
CA ALA A 78 -0.74 0.04 -0.68
C ALA A 78 -1.99 0.01 -1.56
N VAL A 79 -1.79 -0.07 -2.88
CA VAL A 79 -2.84 -0.35 -3.87
C VAL A 79 -2.42 -1.54 -4.72
N ILE A 80 -3.33 -2.49 -4.92
CA ILE A 80 -3.19 -3.61 -5.86
C ILE A 80 -4.20 -3.40 -6.99
N VAL A 81 -3.71 -3.34 -8.22
CA VAL A 81 -4.56 -3.10 -9.40
C VAL A 81 -5.19 -4.42 -9.86
N ALA A 82 -6.38 -4.73 -9.35
CA ALA A 82 -7.09 -6.00 -9.59
C ALA A 82 -8.58 -5.91 -9.23
N ASP A 83 -9.46 -6.73 -9.85
CA ASP A 83 -10.88 -6.80 -9.44
C ASP A 83 -11.01 -7.52 -8.08
N PRO A 84 -11.48 -6.86 -7.01
CA PRO A 84 -11.58 -7.48 -5.69
C PRO A 84 -12.61 -8.62 -5.61
N ARG A 85 -13.49 -8.76 -6.62
CA ARG A 85 -14.53 -9.79 -6.74
C ARG A 85 -14.06 -11.05 -7.48
N MET A 86 -12.79 -11.10 -7.87
CA MET A 86 -12.21 -12.29 -8.51
C MET A 86 -12.33 -13.53 -7.63
N PRO A 87 -12.21 -14.75 -8.20
CA PRO A 87 -12.23 -15.98 -7.43
C PRO A 87 -11.22 -15.96 -6.28
N ALA A 88 -11.62 -16.46 -5.10
CA ALA A 88 -10.82 -16.36 -3.88
C ALA A 88 -9.41 -16.96 -4.02
N ALA A 89 -9.26 -18.04 -4.79
CA ALA A 89 -7.96 -18.67 -5.05
C ALA A 89 -7.01 -17.76 -5.84
N GLU A 90 -7.54 -16.98 -6.79
CA GLU A 90 -6.76 -16.02 -7.57
C GLU A 90 -6.38 -14.81 -6.73
N LYS A 91 -7.32 -14.32 -5.92
CA LYS A 91 -7.09 -13.24 -4.96
C LYS A 91 -5.99 -13.62 -3.96
N GLU A 92 -6.05 -14.83 -3.41
CA GLU A 92 -5.02 -15.36 -2.50
C GLU A 92 -3.66 -15.42 -3.17
N ARG A 93 -3.57 -15.95 -4.40
CA ARG A 93 -2.32 -16.00 -5.16
C ARG A 93 -1.69 -14.61 -5.34
N LEU A 94 -2.51 -13.60 -5.68
CA LEU A 94 -2.04 -12.23 -5.84
C LEU A 94 -1.59 -11.60 -4.51
N VAL A 95 -2.40 -11.74 -3.45
CA VAL A 95 -2.08 -11.16 -2.13
C VAL A 95 -0.83 -11.81 -1.53
N ARG A 96 -0.63 -13.12 -1.69
CA ARG A 96 0.59 -13.80 -1.24
C ARG A 96 1.82 -13.32 -2.00
N ALA A 97 1.71 -13.11 -3.30
CA ALA A 97 2.81 -12.59 -4.07
C ALA A 97 3.11 -11.12 -3.76
N PHE A 98 2.10 -10.34 -3.41
CA PHE A 98 2.26 -9.00 -2.84
C PHE A 98 2.98 -9.06 -1.49
N ALA A 99 2.56 -9.94 -0.57
CA ALA A 99 3.21 -10.15 0.72
C ALA A 99 4.71 -10.47 0.57
N GLN A 100 5.05 -11.39 -0.33
CA GLN A 100 6.44 -11.71 -0.66
C GLN A 100 7.22 -10.50 -1.18
N ALA A 101 6.59 -9.67 -2.02
CA ALA A 101 7.23 -8.49 -2.58
C ALA A 101 7.45 -7.37 -1.55
N ILE A 102 6.65 -7.32 -0.49
CA ILE A 102 6.78 -6.34 0.59
C ILE A 102 7.54 -6.85 1.82
N ALA A 103 7.98 -8.11 1.84
CA ALA A 103 8.60 -8.74 3.03
C ALA A 103 9.84 -7.99 3.57
N GLY A 104 10.55 -7.25 2.71
CA GLY A 104 11.69 -6.41 3.11
C GLY A 104 11.35 -4.97 3.53
N LEU A 105 10.10 -4.55 3.42
CA LEU A 105 9.67 -3.19 3.77
C LEU A 105 9.34 -3.10 5.27
N ALA A 106 10.38 -3.12 6.11
CA ALA A 106 10.23 -3.04 7.58
C ALA A 106 9.58 -1.72 8.07
N ASP A 107 9.54 -0.71 7.22
CA ASP A 107 8.94 0.60 7.44
C ASP A 107 7.45 0.68 7.10
N TYR A 108 6.84 -0.40 6.58
CA TYR A 108 5.42 -0.46 6.24
C TYR A 108 4.70 -1.64 6.92
N ILE A 109 3.60 -1.34 7.61
CA ILE A 109 2.73 -2.31 8.26
C ILE A 109 1.37 -2.31 7.52
N PRO A 110 1.04 -3.38 6.78
CA PRO A 110 -0.20 -3.45 6.03
C PRO A 110 -1.43 -3.71 6.94
N GLY A 111 -2.56 -3.15 6.56
CA GLY A 111 -3.88 -3.46 7.13
C GLY A 111 -4.95 -3.67 6.05
N PRO A 112 -6.18 -4.05 6.41
CA PRO A 112 -7.26 -4.19 5.44
C PRO A 112 -7.74 -2.83 4.93
N ASP A 113 -8.29 -2.80 3.73
CA ASP A 113 -8.92 -1.62 3.13
C ASP A 113 -9.96 -2.05 2.09
N MET A 114 -10.59 -1.13 1.36
CA MET A 114 -11.54 -1.48 0.31
C MET A 114 -10.96 -2.49 -0.68
N GLY A 115 -11.67 -3.62 -0.83
CA GLY A 115 -11.26 -4.73 -1.68
C GLY A 115 -10.39 -5.77 -0.99
N THR A 116 -9.93 -5.55 0.24
CA THR A 116 -9.25 -6.54 1.09
C THR A 116 -9.92 -6.62 2.47
N ASP A 117 -9.85 -7.77 3.11
CA ASP A 117 -10.52 -8.07 4.37
C ASP A 117 -9.56 -8.82 5.31
N GLU A 118 -10.06 -9.27 6.46
CA GLU A 118 -9.29 -10.06 7.42
C GLU A 118 -8.73 -11.35 6.81
N ARG A 119 -9.43 -11.94 5.85
CA ARG A 119 -8.95 -13.13 5.13
C ARG A 119 -7.77 -12.78 4.24
N ALA A 120 -7.81 -11.64 3.56
CA ALA A 120 -6.68 -11.14 2.80
C ALA A 120 -5.46 -10.85 3.70
N MET A 121 -5.69 -10.26 4.88
CA MET A 121 -4.60 -10.01 5.84
C MET A 121 -4.01 -11.32 6.37
N ALA A 122 -4.81 -12.36 6.59
CA ALA A 122 -4.32 -13.67 7.01
C ALA A 122 -3.39 -14.36 5.97
N TRP A 123 -3.41 -13.90 4.71
CA TRP A 123 -2.49 -14.38 3.67
C TRP A 123 -1.15 -13.64 3.66
N ILE A 124 -1.07 -12.47 4.31
CA ILE A 124 0.16 -11.70 4.52
C ILE A 124 0.79 -12.22 5.81
N LYS A 125 1.86 -13.01 5.67
CA LYS A 125 2.60 -13.64 6.77
C LYS A 125 4.06 -13.23 6.74
#